data_AF-A0A329MIV2-F1
#
_entry.id   AF-A0A329MIV2-F1
#
_cell.length_a   1.000
_cell.length_b   1.000
_cell.length_c   1.000
_cell.angle_alpha   90.00
_cell.angle_beta   90.00
_cell.angle_gamma   90.00
#
_symmetry.space_group_name_H-M   'P 1'
#
loop_
_entity.id
_entity.type
_entity.pdbx_description
1 polymer ?
#
loop_
_entity_poly.entity_id
_entity_poly.type
_entity_poly.pdbx_seq_one_letter_code
_entity_poly.pdbx_strand_id
1 'polypeptide(L)'
;MSEMGQKIIAEVRKIAAERPNFVYPRLNCAYLDEYGCPSCIIGHALFRLEVIPSVHLIEGKPASFTLSDLGIDLDHDEARWLDEVQAAQDGRAGPPPPRPGLSPEEFKSKWAEHPGRYPWGEAVKHADNMVPALAA
;
A
#
# COMPACT_ATOMS: atom_id res chain seq x y z
N MET A 1 12.36 7.13 12.45
CA MET A 1 11.05 6.47 12.57
C MET A 1 10.18 7.26 13.50
N SER A 2 9.03 7.70 13.01
CA SER A 2 8.03 8.43 13.80
C SER A 2 7.13 7.45 14.54
N GLU A 3 6.61 7.84 15.70
CA GLU A 3 5.72 6.97 16.48
C GLU A 3 4.45 6.61 15.68
N MET A 4 3.88 7.57 14.96
CA MET A 4 2.66 7.35 14.17
C MET A 4 2.95 6.54 12.90
N GLY A 5 4.07 6.79 12.21
CA GLY A 5 4.48 6.03 11.03
C GLY A 5 4.61 4.55 11.34
N GLN A 6 5.30 4.21 12.44
CA GLN A 6 5.42 2.82 12.88
C GLN A 6 4.07 2.18 13.25
N LYS A 7 3.15 2.92 13.89
CA LYS A 7 1.80 2.42 14.20
C LYS A 7 1.01 2.09 12.93
N ILE A 8 1.06 2.96 11.92
CA ILE A 8 0.38 2.74 10.64
C ILE A 8 0.95 1.50 9.95
N ILE A 9 2.28 1.40 9.84
CA ILE A 9 2.95 0.25 9.21
C ILE A 9 2.59 -1.06 9.93
N ALA A 10 2.62 -1.07 11.27
CA ALA A 10 2.24 -2.24 12.05
C ALA A 10 0.78 -2.67 11.81
N GLU A 11 -0.16 -1.72 11.73
CA GLU A 11 -1.56 -2.04 11.46
C GLU A 11 -1.79 -2.48 10.01
N VAL A 12 -1.08 -1.90 9.03
CA VAL A 12 -1.07 -2.37 7.63
C VAL A 12 -0.63 -3.83 7.55
N ARG A 13 0.47 -4.20 8.24
CA ARG A 13 0.95 -5.59 8.30
C ARG A 13 -0.07 -6.52 8.93
N LYS A 14 -0.71 -6.10 10.03
CA LYS A 14 -1.74 -6.88 10.71
C LYS A 14 -2.95 -7.13 9.80
N ILE A 15 -3.43 -6.11 9.10
CA ILE A 15 -4.54 -6.25 8.13
C ILE A 15 -4.15 -7.19 6.99
N ALA A 16 -2.92 -7.06 6.45
CA ALA A 16 -2.42 -7.97 5.44
C ALA A 16 -2.34 -9.42 5.95
N ALA A 17 -1.93 -9.64 7.20
CA ALA A 17 -1.86 -10.97 7.80
C ALA A 17 -3.26 -11.58 8.04
N GLU A 18 -4.26 -10.76 8.39
CA GLU A 18 -5.64 -11.21 8.55
C GLU A 18 -6.29 -11.59 7.21
N ARG A 19 -5.94 -10.89 6.12
CA ARG A 19 -6.55 -11.06 4.79
C ARG A 19 -5.49 -11.09 3.68
N PRO A 20 -4.54 -12.04 3.69
CA PRO A 20 -3.36 -12.00 2.82
C PRO A 20 -3.70 -12.13 1.35
N ASN A 21 -4.78 -12.86 1.05
CA ASN A 21 -5.26 -13.10 -0.31
C ASN A 21 -6.29 -12.06 -0.78
N PHE A 22 -6.60 -11.04 0.04
CA PHE A 22 -7.57 -10.04 -0.36
C PHE A 22 -6.99 -9.14 -1.45
N VAL A 23 -7.80 -8.97 -2.49
CA VAL A 23 -7.50 -8.15 -3.65
C VAL A 23 -8.63 -7.15 -3.76
N TYR A 24 -8.28 -5.86 -3.73
CA TYR A 24 -9.26 -4.81 -3.85
C TYR A 24 -9.89 -4.80 -5.26
N PRO A 25 -11.23 -4.82 -5.41
CA PRO A 25 -11.86 -5.06 -6.70
C PRO A 25 -12.03 -3.83 -7.60
N ARG A 26 -11.69 -2.61 -7.15
CA ARG A 26 -11.87 -1.36 -7.92
C ARG A 26 -10.55 -0.77 -8.40
N LEU A 27 -10.60 -0.06 -9.54
CA LEU A 27 -9.44 0.60 -10.17
C LEU A 27 -8.90 1.80 -9.37
N ASN A 28 -9.78 2.48 -8.63
CA ASN A 28 -9.41 3.58 -7.75
C ASN A 28 -9.75 3.17 -6.33
N CYS A 29 -8.75 3.19 -5.45
CA CYS A 29 -9.00 3.05 -4.04
C CYS A 29 -9.36 4.42 -3.42
N ALA A 30 -10.00 4.34 -2.26
CA ALA A 30 -10.26 5.44 -1.36
C ALA A 30 -9.75 5.06 0.03
N TYR A 31 -9.09 6.00 0.69
CA TYR A 31 -8.74 5.86 2.10
C TYR A 31 -10.03 5.83 2.93
N LEU A 32 -11.01 6.64 2.54
CA LEU A 32 -12.39 6.61 3.04
C LEU A 32 -13.36 6.94 1.90
N ASP A 33 -14.32 6.07 1.61
CA ASP A 33 -15.33 6.34 0.59
C ASP A 33 -16.45 7.26 1.09
N GLU A 34 -17.43 7.55 0.23
CA GLU A 34 -18.53 8.49 0.53
C GLU A 34 -19.49 7.97 1.61
N TYR A 35 -19.39 6.67 1.91
CA TYR A 35 -20.15 5.98 2.94
C TYR A 35 -19.34 5.82 4.24
N GLY A 36 -18.14 6.39 4.33
CA GLY A 36 -17.27 6.24 5.49
C GLY A 36 -16.58 4.88 5.56
N CYS A 37 -16.50 4.13 4.45
CA CYS A 37 -15.86 2.81 4.42
C CYS A 37 -14.45 2.90 3.82
N PRO A 38 -13.42 2.36 4.50
CA PRO A 38 -12.09 2.26 3.94
C PRO A 38 -12.04 1.17 2.86
N SER A 39 -11.16 1.35 1.87
CA SER A 39 -11.11 0.46 0.72
C SER A 39 -9.71 -0.04 0.35
N CYS A 40 -8.66 0.80 0.44
CA CYS A 40 -7.27 0.35 0.38
C CYS A 40 -6.77 -0.14 1.74
N ILE A 41 -5.69 -0.91 1.72
CA ILE A 41 -5.06 -1.42 2.94
C ILE A 41 -4.61 -0.30 3.88
N ILE A 42 -4.11 0.82 3.34
CA ILE A 42 -3.74 1.99 4.15
C ILE A 42 -4.98 2.65 4.72
N GLY A 43 -6.04 2.82 3.93
CA GLY A 43 -7.35 3.31 4.41
C GLY A 43 -7.88 2.46 5.57
N HIS A 44 -7.78 1.13 5.47
CA HIS A 44 -8.17 0.23 6.55
C HIS A 44 -7.33 0.44 7.82
N ALA A 45 -6.02 0.66 7.67
CA ALA A 45 -5.14 0.94 8.82
C ALA A 45 -5.50 2.28 9.48
N LEU A 46 -5.67 3.35 8.69
CA LEU A 46 -6.04 4.66 9.22
C LEU A 46 -7.41 4.66 9.90
N PHE A 47 -8.37 3.91 9.35
CA PHE A 47 -9.69 3.74 9.94
C PHE A 47 -9.64 3.01 11.28
N ARG A 48 -8.87 1.91 11.38
CA ARG A 48 -8.70 1.16 12.64
C ARG A 48 -7.96 1.94 13.72
N LEU A 49 -7.04 2.81 13.31
CA LEU A 49 -6.28 3.67 14.21
C LEU A 49 -7.03 4.96 14.59
N GLU A 50 -8.24 5.16 14.04
CA GLU A 50 -9.06 6.36 14.26
C GLU A 50 -8.34 7.68 13.90
N VAL A 51 -7.44 7.63 12.91
CA VAL A 51 -6.65 8.80 12.45
C VAL A 51 -7.14 9.36 11.11
N ILE A 52 -8.07 8.69 10.43
CA ILE A 52 -8.67 9.20 9.20
C ILE A 52 -9.79 10.21 9.53
N PRO A 53 -9.81 11.41 8.93
CA PRO A 53 -10.93 12.31 9.10
C PRO A 53 -12.21 11.69 8.51
N SER A 54 -13.36 12.00 9.10
CA SER A 54 -14.68 11.48 8.71
C SER A 54 -15.23 12.06 7.40
N VAL A 55 -14.33 12.46 6.49
CA VAL A 55 -14.65 13.00 5.17
C VAL A 55 -14.14 12.07 4.08
N HIS A 56 -14.86 12.04 2.96
CA HIS A 56 -14.47 11.31 1.77
C HIS A 56 -13.03 11.66 1.34
N LEU A 57 -12.17 10.65 1.29
CA LEU A 57 -10.75 10.79 0.99
C LEU A 57 -10.34 9.80 -0.10
N ILE A 58 -10.36 10.28 -1.34
CA ILE A 58 -9.96 9.49 -2.52
C ILE A 58 -8.45 9.49 -2.64
N GLU A 59 -7.90 8.36 -3.07
CA GLU A 59 -6.53 8.33 -3.54
C GLU A 59 -6.39 9.01 -4.91
N GLY A 60 -5.53 10.04 -4.97
CA GLY A 60 -5.12 10.67 -6.23
C GLY A 60 -3.63 11.02 -6.28
N LYS A 61 -2.89 10.68 -5.23
CA LYS A 61 -1.49 11.02 -4.99
C LYS A 61 -0.84 9.94 -4.13
N PRO A 62 0.51 9.89 -4.03
CA PRO A 62 1.18 8.93 -3.16
C PRO A 62 0.63 8.97 -1.73
N ALA A 63 0.64 7.84 -1.04
CA ALA A 63 0.11 7.69 0.31
C ALA A 63 0.78 8.67 1.28
N SER A 64 2.10 8.84 1.17
CA SER A 64 2.89 9.79 1.95
C SER A 64 2.37 11.23 1.87
N PHE A 65 1.96 11.68 0.68
CA PHE A 65 1.39 13.02 0.49
C PHE A 65 0.00 13.16 1.12
N THR A 66 -0.77 12.08 1.14
CA THR A 66 -2.08 12.08 1.82
C THR A 66 -1.89 12.13 3.33
N LEU A 67 -0.95 11.37 3.86
CA LEU A 67 -0.63 11.35 5.29
C LEU A 67 -0.05 12.69 5.77
N SER A 68 0.78 13.34 4.95
CA SER A 68 1.28 14.68 5.23
C SER A 68 0.15 15.73 5.29
N ASP A 69 -0.83 15.69 4.39
CA ASP A 69 -2.02 16.56 4.46
C ASP A 69 -2.86 16.33 5.73
N LEU A 70 -2.82 15.12 6.28
CA LEU A 70 -3.45 14.79 7.57
C LEU A 70 -2.62 15.21 8.78
N GLY A 71 -1.46 15.84 8.58
CA GLY A 71 -0.54 16.25 9.64
C GLY A 71 0.22 15.08 10.27
N ILE A 72 0.32 13.94 9.56
CA ILE A 72 1.08 12.77 10.01
C ILE A 72 2.50 12.89 9.47
N ASP A 73 3.44 13.15 10.36
CA ASP A 73 4.87 13.18 10.03
C ASP A 73 5.39 11.75 9.86
N LEU A 74 5.96 11.49 8.69
CA LEU A 74 6.65 10.26 8.34
C LEU A 74 8.12 10.56 8.08
N ASP A 75 9.00 9.66 8.49
CA ASP A 75 10.36 9.70 7.94
C ASP A 75 10.38 9.21 6.48
N HIS A 76 11.54 9.37 5.85
CA HIS A 76 11.73 9.02 4.45
C HIS A 76 11.45 7.54 4.15
N ASP A 77 11.85 6.62 5.03
CA ASP A 77 11.68 5.19 4.81
C ASP A 77 10.23 4.78 5.05
N GLU A 78 9.56 5.38 6.04
CA GLU A 78 8.13 5.17 6.32
C GLU A 78 7.26 5.65 5.17
N ALA A 79 7.52 6.87 4.67
CA ALA A 79 6.85 7.44 3.50
C ALA A 79 7.02 6.54 2.29
N ARG A 80 8.26 6.13 2.01
CA ARG A 80 8.57 5.25 0.90
C ARG A 80 7.87 3.89 1.04
N TRP A 81 7.92 3.26 2.22
CA TRP A 81 7.31 1.94 2.42
C TRP A 81 5.79 1.99 2.22
N LEU A 82 5.11 3.01 2.73
CA LEU A 82 3.67 3.18 2.55
C LEU A 82 3.31 3.43 1.08
N ASP A 83 4.10 4.23 0.36
CA ASP A 83 3.94 4.44 -1.07
C ASP A 83 4.13 3.15 -1.87
N GLU A 84 5.11 2.31 -1.52
CA GLU A 84 5.37 1.02 -2.18
C GLU A 84 4.25 0.00 -1.93
N VAL A 85 3.72 -0.08 -0.70
CA VAL A 85 2.57 -0.95 -0.39
C VAL A 85 1.36 -0.56 -1.25
N GLN A 86 1.06 0.73 -1.27
CA GLN A 86 -0.09 1.25 -1.99
C GLN A 86 0.07 1.06 -3.51
N ALA A 87 1.25 1.41 -4.04
CA ALA A 87 1.58 1.18 -5.43
C ALA A 87 1.48 -0.32 -5.79
N ALA A 88 1.94 -1.22 -4.94
CA ALA A 88 1.82 -2.66 -5.18
C ALA A 88 0.36 -3.10 -5.23
N GLN A 89 -0.47 -2.67 -4.28
CA GLN A 89 -1.91 -2.94 -4.31
C GLN A 89 -2.55 -2.47 -5.63
N ASP A 90 -2.25 -1.25 -6.05
CA ASP A 90 -2.84 -0.61 -7.22
C ASP A 90 -2.26 -1.12 -8.55
N GLY A 91 -1.25 -2.00 -8.50
CA GLY A 91 -0.49 -2.46 -9.66
C GLY A 91 0.39 -1.42 -10.30
N ARG A 92 0.68 -0.34 -9.58
CA ARG A 92 1.55 0.75 -10.00
C ARG A 92 2.97 0.60 -9.49
N ALA A 93 3.23 -0.34 -8.57
CA ALA A 93 4.59 -0.68 -8.18
C ALA A 93 5.37 -1.01 -9.45
N GLY A 94 6.59 -0.47 -9.56
CA GLY A 94 7.48 -0.82 -10.64
C GLY A 94 7.64 -2.33 -10.74
N PRO A 95 8.15 -2.83 -11.88
CA PRO A 95 8.31 -4.26 -12.07
C PRO A 95 9.03 -4.88 -10.86
N PRO A 96 8.50 -5.95 -10.23
CA PRO A 96 9.28 -6.68 -9.23
C PRO A 96 10.63 -7.07 -9.84
N PRO A 97 11.69 -7.26 -9.03
CA PRO A 97 12.96 -7.79 -9.54
C PRO A 97 12.66 -9.06 -10.35
N PRO A 98 13.33 -9.27 -11.51
CA PRO A 98 13.04 -10.39 -12.38
C PRO A 98 13.08 -11.68 -11.56
N ARG A 99 12.00 -12.47 -11.62
CA ARG A 99 12.00 -13.79 -10.99
C ARG A 99 13.13 -14.61 -11.62
N PRO A 100 13.93 -15.36 -10.84
CA PRO A 100 14.92 -16.24 -11.42
C PRO A 100 14.26 -17.16 -12.46
N GLY A 101 14.68 -17.05 -13.72
CA GLY A 101 14.18 -17.88 -14.83
C GLY A 101 13.14 -17.25 -15.78
N LEU A 102 12.87 -15.94 -15.73
CA LEU A 102 12.10 -15.24 -16.77
C LEU A 102 12.97 -14.22 -17.53
N SER A 103 12.82 -14.15 -18.85
CA SER A 103 13.44 -13.10 -19.67
C SER A 103 12.78 -11.73 -19.42
N PRO A 104 13.48 -10.61 -19.71
CA PRO A 104 12.90 -9.27 -19.64
C PRO A 104 11.61 -9.09 -20.48
N GLU A 105 11.49 -9.75 -21.63
CA GLU A 105 10.29 -9.70 -22.48
C GLU A 105 9.14 -10.53 -21.92
N GLU A 106 9.41 -11.75 -21.43
CA GLU A 106 8.38 -12.61 -20.81
C GLU A 106 7.79 -11.95 -19.57
N PHE A 107 8.65 -11.27 -18.82
CA PHE A 107 8.30 -10.51 -17.66
C PHE A 107 7.41 -9.30 -18.01
N LYS A 108 7.75 -8.53 -19.05
CA LYS A 108 6.92 -7.41 -19.56
C LYS A 108 5.56 -7.88 -20.10
N SER A 109 5.53 -9.02 -20.79
CA SER A 109 4.29 -9.58 -21.35
C SER A 109 3.31 -10.02 -20.25
N LYS A 110 3.81 -10.73 -19.22
CA LYS A 110 2.99 -11.16 -18.09
C LYS A 110 2.52 -10.00 -17.20
N TRP A 111 3.27 -8.90 -17.17
CA TRP A 111 2.89 -7.67 -16.49
C TRP A 111 1.70 -6.97 -17.19
N ALA A 112 1.71 -6.93 -18.52
CA ALA A 112 0.65 -6.30 -19.31
C ALA A 112 -0.72 -7.02 -19.19
N GLU A 113 -0.73 -8.31 -18.82
CA GLU A 113 -1.96 -9.11 -18.65
C GLU A 113 -2.66 -8.90 -17.30
N HIS A 114 -2.02 -8.22 -16.33
CA HIS A 114 -2.56 -8.01 -14.99
C HIS A 114 -2.33 -6.57 -14.48
N PRO A 115 -3.15 -5.60 -14.92
CA PRO A 115 -3.12 -4.26 -14.37
C PRO A 115 -3.69 -4.30 -12.93
N GLY A 116 -2.79 -4.49 -11.96
CA GLY A 116 -2.97 -4.22 -10.53
C GLY A 116 -3.99 -5.01 -9.76
N ARG A 117 -3.51 -6.07 -9.07
CA ARG A 117 -4.25 -6.84 -8.06
C ARG A 117 -3.30 -7.61 -7.14
N TYR A 118 -2.24 -7.00 -6.60
CA TYR A 118 -1.46 -7.73 -5.60
C TYR A 118 -2.34 -8.02 -4.40
N PRO A 119 -2.42 -9.28 -3.95
CA PRO A 119 -3.01 -9.57 -2.67
C PRO A 119 -2.29 -8.77 -1.59
N TRP A 120 -3.01 -8.30 -0.59
CA TRP A 120 -2.44 -7.46 0.49
C TRP A 120 -1.16 -8.05 1.12
N GLY A 121 -1.10 -9.37 1.28
CA GLY A 121 0.11 -10.03 1.78
C GLY A 121 1.33 -9.87 0.85
N GLU A 122 1.12 -9.90 -0.47
CA GLU A 122 2.20 -9.73 -1.45
C GLU A 122 2.59 -8.25 -1.62
N ALA A 123 1.63 -7.32 -1.47
CA ALA A 123 1.91 -5.88 -1.47
C ALA A 123 2.84 -5.48 -0.31
N VAL A 124 2.58 -6.02 0.89
CA VAL A 124 3.45 -5.81 2.07
C VAL A 124 4.84 -6.42 1.85
N LYS A 125 4.93 -7.67 1.38
CA LYS A 125 6.22 -8.30 1.07
C LYS A 125 7.02 -7.51 0.03
N HIS A 126 6.35 -6.94 -0.96
CA HIS A 126 7.00 -6.09 -1.95
C HIS A 126 7.64 -4.86 -1.28
N ALA A 127 6.87 -4.14 -0.46
CA ALA A 127 7.39 -2.97 0.25
C ALA A 127 8.53 -3.31 1.22
N ASP A 128 8.45 -4.45 1.92
CA ASP A 128 9.54 -4.94 2.79
C ASP A 128 10.83 -5.20 2.00
N ASN A 129 10.73 -5.74 0.78
CA ASN A 129 11.89 -5.92 -0.10
C ASN A 129 12.45 -4.59 -0.63
N MET A 130 11.59 -3.61 -0.89
CA MET A 130 11.97 -2.31 -1.43
C MET A 130 12.57 -1.38 -0.37
N VAL A 131 12.16 -1.55 0.89
CA VAL A 131 12.64 -0.77 2.04
C VAL A 131 13.06 -1.72 3.19
N PRO A 132 14.23 -2.39 3.06
CA PRO A 132 14.69 -3.40 4.03
C PRO A 132 14.89 -2.85 5.44
N ALA A 133 15.12 -1.54 5.60
CA ALA A 133 15.25 -0.88 6.89
C ALA A 133 13.99 -1.05 7.77
N LEU A 134 12.84 -1.30 7.14
CA LEU A 134 11.57 -1.51 7.83
C LEU A 134 11.11 -2.96 7.85
N ALA A 135 11.79 -3.88 7.16
CA ALA A 135 11.44 -5.31 7.13
C ALA A 135 11.63 -5.93 8.52
N ALA A 136 10.53 -6.10 9.26
CA ALA A 136 10.48 -6.63 10.62
C ALA A 136 9.24 -7.50 10.80
#